data_AF-A0A844DSD1-F1
#
_entry.id   AF-A0A844DSD1-F1
#
_cell.length_a   1.000
_cell.length_b   1.000
_cell.length_c   1.000
_cell.angle_alpha   90.00
_cell.angle_beta   90.00
_cell.angle_gamma   90.00
#
_symmetry.space_group_name_H-M   'P 1'
#
loop_
_entity.id
_entity.type
_entity.pdbx_description
1 polymer ?
#
loop_
_entity_poly.entity_id
_entity_poly.type
_entity_poly.pdbx_seq_one_letter_code
_entity_poly.pdbx_strand_id
1 'polypeptide(L)' 'MADITRLGEIAMPKLSDNMAPEDRRSINNYLMQLRDQMMYMMQNLDETNFSDTMRDKLVAMGLKVE' A
#
# COMPACT_ATOMS: atom_id res chain seq x y z
N MET A 1 16.61 1.00 -3.61
CA MET A 1 15.33 1.73 -3.55
C MET A 1 14.38 1.07 -4.52
N ALA A 2 13.22 0.57 -4.07
CA ALA A 2 12.18 0.12 -4.99
C ALA A 2 11.76 1.33 -5.84
N ASP A 3 11.68 1.16 -7.16
CA ASP A 3 11.42 2.26 -8.09
C ASP A 3 9.96 2.70 -7.99
N ILE A 4 9.70 3.68 -7.11
CA ILE A 4 8.37 4.26 -6.82
C ILE A 4 7.73 4.82 -8.10
N THR A 5 8.54 5.21 -9.08
CA THR A 5 8.10 5.68 -10.40
C THR A 5 7.22 4.65 -11.10
N ARG A 6 7.56 3.35 -11.01
CA ARG A 6 6.81 2.26 -11.67
C ARG A 6 5.49 1.93 -10.98
N LEU A 7 5.29 2.35 -9.73
CA LEU A 7 4.00 2.21 -9.03
C LEU A 7 2.98 3.26 -9.47
N GLY A 8 3.45 4.46 -9.81
CA GLY A 8 2.59 5.48 -10.45
C GLY A 8 2.12 5.07 -11.84
N GLU A 9 2.87 4.19 -12.50
CA GLU A 9 2.54 3.60 -13.81
C GLU A 9 1.62 2.36 -13.72
N ILE A 10 1.25 1.90 -12.52
CA ILE A 10 0.29 0.80 -12.39
C ILE A 10 -1.07 1.29 -12.88
N ALA A 11 -1.39 0.89 -14.12
CA ALA A 11 -2.68 1.14 -14.72
C ALA A 11 -3.80 0.47 -13.91
N MET A 12 -4.93 1.15 -13.81
CA MET A 12 -6.12 0.59 -13.19
C MET A 12 -6.52 -0.69 -13.95
N PRO A 13 -6.76 -1.82 -13.25
CA PRO A 13 -7.12 -3.06 -13.91
C PRO A 13 -8.42 -2.90 -14.69
N LYS A 14 -8.49 -3.50 -15.88
CA LYS A 14 -9.73 -3.52 -16.66
C LYS A 14 -10.73 -4.43 -15.94
N LEU A 15 -11.83 -3.84 -15.47
CA LEU A 15 -12.92 -4.57 -14.83
C LEU A 15 -13.84 -5.19 -15.90
N SER A 16 -14.51 -6.30 -15.55
CA SER A 16 -15.40 -7.04 -16.46
C SER A 16 -16.51 -6.15 -17.00
N ASP A 17 -16.80 -6.24 -18.30
CA ASP A 17 -17.81 -5.43 -18.98
C ASP A 17 -19.24 -5.65 -18.42
N ASN A 18 -19.51 -6.85 -17.88
CA ASN A 18 -20.81 -7.25 -17.29
C ASN A 18 -21.02 -6.80 -15.83
N MET A 19 -20.06 -6.08 -15.24
CA MET A 19 -20.13 -5.62 -13.86
C MET A 19 -21.15 -4.48 -13.69
N ALA A 20 -21.91 -4.50 -12.59
CA ALA A 20 -22.82 -3.42 -12.25
C ALA A 20 -22.05 -2.08 -12.11
N PRO A 21 -22.60 -0.95 -12.59
CA PRO A 21 -21.92 0.35 -12.55
C PRO A 21 -21.52 0.79 -11.13
N GLU A 22 -22.37 0.51 -10.14
CA GLU A 22 -22.14 0.83 -8.72
C GLU A 22 -20.93 0.08 -8.16
N ASP A 23 -20.86 -1.24 -8.40
CA ASP A 23 -19.75 -2.08 -7.97
C ASP A 23 -18.46 -1.66 -8.65
N ARG A 24 -18.51 -1.38 -9.96
CA ARG A 24 -17.37 -0.89 -10.72
C ARG A 24 -16.81 0.41 -10.14
N ARG A 25 -17.69 1.34 -9.75
CA ARG A 25 -17.31 2.60 -9.12
C ARG A 25 -16.68 2.38 -7.75
N SER A 26 -17.30 1.53 -6.92
CA SER A 26 -16.80 1.19 -5.59
C SER A 26 -15.40 0.56 -5.66
N ILE A 27 -15.21 -0.41 -6.56
CA ILE A 27 -13.92 -1.08 -6.78
C ILE A 27 -12.87 -0.09 -7.28
N ASN A 28 -13.20 0.76 -8.27
CA ASN A 28 -12.26 1.77 -8.76
C ASN A 28 -11.81 2.72 -7.65
N ASN A 29 -12.75 3.20 -6.82
CA ASN A 29 -12.43 4.06 -5.67
C ASN A 29 -11.52 3.35 -4.67
N TYR A 30 -11.82 2.09 -4.35
CA TYR A 30 -11.00 1.29 -3.44
C TYR A 30 -9.57 1.08 -3.97
N LEU A 31 -9.44 0.72 -5.26
CA LEU A 31 -8.14 0.51 -5.90
C LEU A 31 -7.31 1.79 -5.95
N MET A 32 -7.94 2.95 -6.18
CA MET A 32 -7.26 4.24 -6.11
C MET A 32 -6.76 4.54 -4.69
N GLN A 33 -7.60 4.34 -3.67
CA GLN A 33 -7.20 4.53 -2.27
C GLN A 33 -6.04 3.60 -1.88
N LEU A 34 -6.10 2.33 -2.26
CA LEU A 34 -5.01 1.38 -2.01
C LEU A 34 -3.71 1.81 -2.66
N ARG A 35 -3.75 2.30 -3.91
CA ARG A 35 -2.56 2.82 -4.60
C ARG A 35 -1.95 3.98 -3.84
N ASP A 36 -2.77 4.93 -3.41
CA ASP A 36 -2.28 6.11 -2.69
C ASP A 36 -1.70 5.74 -1.31
N GLN A 37 -2.31 4.79 -0.60
CA GLN A 37 -1.76 4.26 0.66
C GLN A 37 -0.44 3.51 0.46
N MET A 38 -0.33 2.69 -0.59
CA MET A 38 0.92 2.00 -0.93
C MET A 38 2.03 3.00 -1.27
N MET A 39 1.74 4.03 -2.07
CA MET A 39 2.70 5.09 -2.37
C MET A 39 3.14 5.84 -1.11
N TYR A 40 2.21 6.15 -0.21
CA TYR A 40 2.51 6.78 1.07
C TYR A 40 3.44 5.90 1.91
N MET A 41 3.11 4.62 2.10
CA MET A 41 3.99 3.70 2.83
C MET A 41 5.38 3.66 2.21
N MET A 42 5.48 3.53 0.88
CA MET A 42 6.77 3.46 0.19
C MET A 42 7.60 4.75 0.23
N GLN A 43 6.97 5.93 0.21
CA GLN A 43 7.68 7.20 0.41
C GLN A 43 8.22 7.34 1.83
N ASN A 44 7.52 6.75 2.80
CA ASN A 44 7.91 6.83 4.19
C ASN A 44 8.77 5.64 4.64
N LEU A 45 8.93 4.58 3.83
CA LEU A 45 9.80 3.43 4.10
C LEU A 45 11.28 3.84 4.00
N ASP A 46 11.93 4.00 5.15
CA ASP A 46 13.36 4.25 5.28
C ASP A 46 14.07 3.14 6.10
N GLU A 47 15.39 3.23 6.25
CA GLU A 47 16.18 2.29 7.08
C GLU A 47 15.78 2.36 8.57
N THR A 48 15.22 3.48 9.02
CA THR A 48 14.76 3.70 10.39
C THR A 48 13.53 2.85 10.73
N ASN A 49 12.63 2.64 9.75
CA ASN A 49 11.43 1.83 9.89
C ASN A 49 11.71 0.32 10.01
N PHE A 50 12.85 -0.14 9.50
CA PHE A 50 13.34 -1.52 9.66
C PHE A 50 14.50 -1.63 10.65
N SER A 51 14.84 -0.55 11.36
CA SER A 51 15.93 -0.56 12.33
C SER A 51 15.62 -1.46 13.51
N ASP A 52 16.65 -2.06 14.10
CA ASP A 52 16.54 -2.81 15.35
C ASP A 52 15.88 -1.96 16.45
N THR A 53 16.11 -0.65 16.45
CA THR A 53 15.46 0.30 17.39
C THR A 53 13.92 0.33 17.24
N MET A 54 13.39 0.25 16.02
CA MET A 54 11.94 0.20 15.80
C MET A 54 11.38 -1.18 16.14
N ARG A 55 12.13 -2.24 15.84
CA ARG A 55 11.81 -3.61 16.26
C ARG A 55 11.72 -3.71 17.79
N ASP A 56 12.70 -3.16 18.51
CA ASP A 56 12.72 -3.13 19.97
C ASP A 56 11.52 -2.37 20.55
N LYS A 57 11.12 -1.25 19.93
CA LYS A 57 9.90 -0.52 20.30
C LYS A 57 8.63 -1.33 20.06
N LEU A 58 8.52 -2.05 18.95
CA LEU A 58 7.37 -2.91 18.64
C LEU A 58 7.25 -4.09 19.62
N VAL A 59 8.38 -4.72 19.96
CA VAL A 59 8.46 -5.77 20.98
C VAL A 59 8.10 -5.21 22.36
N ALA A 60 8.58 -4.02 22.72
CA ALA A 60 8.22 -3.35 23.97
C ALA A 60 6.72 -3.01 24.06
N MET A 61 6.04 -2.81 22.93
CA MET A 61 4.58 -2.63 22.84
C MET A 61 3.80 -3.96 22.81
N GLY A 62 4.47 -5.11 22.93
CA GLY A 62 3.83 -6.43 23.02
C GLY A 62 3.41 -7.03 21.67
N LEU A 63 3.82 -6.44 20.55
CA LEU A 63 3.61 -7.01 19.22
C LEU A 63 4.67 -8.09 18.96
N LYS A 64 4.24 -9.29 18.59
CA LYS A 64 5.15 -10.37 18.18
C LYS A 64 5.71 -10.03 16.80
N VAL A 65 6.99 -9.69 16.76
CA VAL A 65 7.74 -9.55 15.51
C VAL A 65 8.43 -10.90 15.27
N GLU A 66 7.79 -11.79 14.50
CA GLU A 66 8.39 -13.05 14.04
C GLU A 66 9.54 -12.80 13.05
#